data_AF-A0A1N7PTP6-F1
#
_entry.id   AF-A0A1N7PTP6-F1
#
_cell.length_a   1.000
_cell.length_b   1.000
_cell.length_c   1.000
_cell.angle_alpha   90.00
_cell.angle_beta   90.00
_cell.angle_gamma   90.00
#
_symmetry.space_group_name_H-M   'P 1'
#
loop_
_entity.id
_entity.type
_entity.pdbx_description
1 polymer ?
#
loop_
_entity_poly.entity_id
_entity_poly.type
_entity_poly.pdbx_seq_one_letter_code
_entity_poly.pdbx_strand_id
1 'polypeptide(L)'
;MTRLYELCERLVVEMRVWQLVYAFVFAAFATFANLFDGGRVLWIAEVYLGLSALSLIILLPGLRRALFRTWDPLRSRLLLRRPLARVATRLYLYIMTPMAFLGCLELTADAASTALQFNQSNVASHVSWVDYAVSVVAGLEEMWRWSCVIAVIALCRAVLRRYWDAMAVRVAVMAVAVAVSALAFGSGHILEFSHERLQAWYMFSCLGLILAAMAILTGRILLVMTVHVLYDAWVTWLSTQPSTVANLLTLAALAVFLLWLGVALLRRQFGFRAPRPVGVPVKLTEANTRHLLAFERERDQLSRVFHRRVYCSIRHIGSTTIQGAVGDDAVDILVLLRRPVLHQDEWNELERCGYRFCGNAGVKGRLVWIREPEDTWPAVHVHIAKSGNRYSRAALARTQFLQVETEALRDWEAQKETWVHAFHRRTVGMYIEGKRTFYASWGRHWITRRWR
;
A
#
# COMPACT_ATOMS: atom_id res chain seq x y z
N MET A 1 7.26 5.66 -2.32
CA MET A 1 7.00 4.86 -1.10
C MET A 1 5.61 5.16 -0.59
N THR A 2 4.80 4.14 -0.31
CA THR A 2 3.65 4.28 0.61
C THR A 2 4.20 4.80 1.92
N ARG A 3 3.67 5.92 2.42
CA ARG A 3 4.15 6.45 3.69
C ARG A 3 3.72 5.46 4.78
N LEU A 4 4.66 5.02 5.62
CA LEU A 4 4.41 3.93 6.58
C LEU A 4 3.20 4.22 7.49
N TYR A 5 3.01 5.50 7.86
CA TYR A 5 1.84 5.92 8.63
C TYR A 5 0.50 5.73 7.90
N GLU A 6 0.46 5.88 6.56
CA GLU A 6 -0.76 5.64 5.78
C GLU A 6 -1.05 4.14 5.67
N LEU A 7 0.01 3.33 5.54
CA LEU A 7 -0.14 1.88 5.52
C LEU A 7 -0.67 1.37 6.87
N CYS A 8 -0.15 1.91 7.98
CA CYS A 8 -0.61 1.61 9.34
C CYS A 8 -2.13 1.80 9.47
N GLU A 9 -2.62 2.97 9.02
CA GLU A 9 -4.06 3.26 9.03
C GLU A 9 -4.85 2.32 8.11
N ARG A 10 -4.37 2.11 6.89
CA ARG A 10 -5.10 1.33 5.87
C ARG A 10 -5.25 -0.15 6.24
N LEU A 11 -4.29 -0.72 6.96
CA LEU A 11 -4.34 -2.12 7.39
C LEU A 11 -5.55 -2.40 8.30
N VAL A 12 -6.00 -1.42 9.07
CA VAL A 12 -7.16 -1.56 9.96
C VAL A 12 -8.43 -1.00 9.33
N VAL A 13 -8.37 0.16 8.68
CA VAL A 13 -9.57 0.84 8.13
C VAL A 13 -10.18 0.12 6.92
N GLU A 14 -9.39 -0.60 6.12
CA GLU A 14 -9.91 -1.37 4.97
C GLU A 14 -10.59 -2.70 5.38
N MET A 15 -10.60 -3.01 6.68
CA MET A 15 -11.14 -4.24 7.25
C MET A 15 -12.42 -3.98 8.05
N ARG A 16 -13.34 -4.93 7.98
CA ARG A 16 -14.53 -4.97 8.83
C ARG A 16 -14.15 -5.45 10.23
N VAL A 17 -14.95 -5.10 11.25
CA VAL A 17 -14.69 -5.46 12.65
C VAL A 17 -14.48 -6.97 12.82
N TRP A 18 -15.33 -7.81 12.22
CA TRP A 18 -15.18 -9.27 12.31
C TRP A 18 -13.90 -9.80 11.64
N GLN A 19 -13.36 -9.11 10.61
CA GLN A 19 -12.07 -9.47 10.01
C GLN A 19 -10.92 -9.15 10.97
N LEU A 20 -11.03 -8.07 11.75
CA LEU A 20 -10.05 -7.74 12.79
C LEU A 20 -10.09 -8.75 13.94
N VAL A 21 -11.29 -9.18 14.36
CA VAL A 21 -11.46 -10.26 15.34
C VAL A 21 -10.82 -11.56 14.83
N TYR A 22 -11.08 -11.93 13.58
CA TYR A 22 -10.44 -13.08 12.95
C TYR A 22 -8.91 -12.97 12.97
N ALA A 23 -8.36 -11.83 12.56
CA ALA A 23 -6.91 -11.62 12.57
C ALA A 23 -6.31 -11.77 13.98
N PHE A 24 -7.00 -11.27 15.01
CA PHE A 24 -6.58 -11.40 16.39
C PHE A 24 -6.59 -12.87 16.87
N VAL A 25 -7.70 -13.58 16.63
CA VAL A 25 -7.84 -14.99 17.01
C VAL A 25 -6.80 -15.85 16.28
N PHE A 26 -6.64 -15.63 14.97
CA PHE A 26 -5.67 -16.37 14.17
C PHE A 26 -4.23 -16.09 14.64
N ALA A 27 -3.86 -14.82 14.83
CA ALA A 27 -2.55 -14.44 15.34
C ALA A 27 -2.26 -15.11 16.70
N ALA A 28 -3.19 -15.03 17.65
CA ALA A 28 -3.03 -15.61 18.98
C ALA A 28 -2.93 -17.13 18.92
N PHE A 29 -3.90 -17.80 18.30
CA PHE A 29 -3.95 -19.27 18.21
C PHE A 29 -2.68 -19.83 17.57
N ALA A 30 -2.29 -19.32 16.41
CA ALA A 30 -1.13 -19.84 15.69
C ALA A 30 0.21 -19.54 16.41
N THR A 31 0.32 -18.41 17.12
CA THR A 31 1.52 -18.16 17.96
C THR A 31 1.64 -19.21 19.07
N PHE A 32 0.53 -19.59 19.72
CA PHE A 32 0.55 -20.63 20.75
C PHE A 32 0.67 -22.05 20.18
N ALA A 33 0.06 -22.30 19.01
CA ALA A 33 0.14 -23.59 18.32
C ALA A 33 1.60 -23.98 18.03
N ASN A 34 2.43 -23.03 17.62
CA ASN A 34 3.84 -23.25 17.31
C ASN A 34 4.72 -23.47 18.56
N LEU A 35 4.18 -23.28 19.76
CA LEU A 35 4.88 -23.49 21.03
C LEU A 35 4.45 -24.80 21.73
N PHE A 36 3.65 -25.63 21.05
CA PHE A 36 3.08 -26.85 21.63
C PHE A 36 3.72 -28.11 21.03
N ASP A 37 4.34 -28.95 21.87
CA ASP A 37 5.04 -30.19 21.49
C ASP A 37 4.41 -31.48 22.07
N GLY A 38 3.20 -31.40 22.65
CA GLY A 38 2.52 -32.52 23.31
C GLY A 38 1.64 -33.40 22.40
N GLY A 39 1.04 -34.46 22.96
CA GLY A 39 0.24 -35.47 22.20
C GLY A 39 -1.03 -35.00 21.46
N ARG A 40 -1.34 -33.69 21.45
CA ARG A 40 -2.47 -33.07 20.69
C ARG A 40 -2.02 -32.36 19.40
N VAL A 41 -0.75 -32.49 19.00
CA VAL A 41 -0.13 -31.77 17.87
C VAL A 41 -0.92 -31.90 16.55
N LEU A 42 -1.50 -33.07 16.25
CA LEU A 42 -2.22 -33.28 14.98
C LEU A 42 -3.46 -32.37 14.84
N TRP A 43 -4.33 -32.33 15.84
CA TRP A 43 -5.53 -31.48 15.81
C TRP A 43 -5.15 -29.98 15.79
N ILE A 44 -4.11 -29.60 16.52
CA ILE A 44 -3.61 -28.21 16.53
C ILE A 44 -3.13 -27.81 15.14
N ALA A 45 -2.38 -28.69 14.45
CA ALA A 45 -1.92 -28.49 13.09
C ALA A 45 -3.08 -28.38 12.08
N GLU A 46 -4.12 -29.22 12.21
CA GLU A 46 -5.32 -29.15 11.37
C GLU A 46 -6.07 -27.81 11.54
N VAL A 47 -6.25 -27.35 12.78
CA VAL A 47 -6.88 -26.05 13.05
C VAL A 47 -6.02 -24.91 12.52
N TYR A 48 -4.71 -24.98 12.70
CA TYR A 48 -3.76 -24.01 12.15
C TYR A 48 -3.88 -23.91 10.63
N LEU A 49 -3.86 -25.05 9.93
CA LEU A 49 -4.04 -25.14 8.48
C LEU A 49 -5.39 -24.59 8.03
N GLY A 50 -6.46 -24.92 8.75
CA GLY A 50 -7.81 -24.42 8.49
C GLY A 50 -7.90 -22.91 8.60
N LEU A 51 -7.33 -22.31 9.65
CA LEU A 51 -7.26 -20.86 9.83
C LEU A 51 -6.37 -20.19 8.78
N SER A 52 -5.26 -20.82 8.42
CA SER A 52 -4.38 -20.35 7.36
C SER A 52 -5.10 -20.31 6.01
N ALA A 53 -5.81 -21.37 5.61
CA ALA A 53 -6.59 -21.42 4.38
C ALA A 53 -7.75 -20.41 4.39
N LEU A 54 -8.49 -20.33 5.49
CA LEU A 54 -9.63 -19.43 5.63
C LEU A 54 -9.20 -17.94 5.58
N SER A 55 -7.98 -17.63 6.03
CA SER A 55 -7.41 -16.28 5.94
C SER A 55 -7.26 -15.79 4.49
N LEU A 56 -7.09 -16.69 3.52
CA LEU A 56 -7.02 -16.35 2.09
C LEU A 56 -8.36 -15.81 1.56
N ILE A 57 -9.46 -16.19 2.19
CA ILE A 57 -10.80 -15.69 1.86
C ILE A 57 -11.09 -14.43 2.68
N ILE A 58 -10.79 -14.48 3.98
CA ILE A 58 -11.18 -13.42 4.94
C ILE A 58 -10.26 -12.20 4.84
N LEU A 59 -8.95 -12.38 4.97
CA LEU A 59 -7.99 -11.28 5.17
C LEU A 59 -7.31 -10.84 3.88
N LEU A 60 -6.97 -11.78 3.00
CA LEU A 60 -6.20 -11.51 1.79
C LEU A 60 -6.81 -10.40 0.90
N PRO A 61 -8.15 -10.33 0.66
CA PRO A 61 -8.71 -9.21 -0.11
C PRO A 61 -8.48 -7.85 0.55
N GLY A 62 -8.55 -7.78 1.88
CA GLY A 62 -8.28 -6.58 2.68
C GLY A 62 -6.81 -6.20 2.63
N LEU A 63 -5.91 -7.15 2.90
CA LEU A 63 -4.46 -6.97 2.79
C LEU A 63 -4.03 -6.51 1.39
N ARG A 64 -4.56 -7.12 0.33
CA ARG A 64 -4.30 -6.71 -1.06
C ARG A 64 -4.76 -5.28 -1.35
N ARG A 65 -5.81 -4.80 -0.69
CA ARG A 65 -6.27 -3.40 -0.77
C ARG A 65 -5.43 -2.47 0.08
N ALA A 66 -5.05 -2.85 1.30
CA ALA A 66 -4.26 -2.03 2.21
C ALA A 66 -2.81 -1.84 1.70
N LEU A 67 -2.14 -2.95 1.33
CA LEU A 67 -0.79 -2.95 0.75
C LEU A 67 -0.74 -2.37 -0.67
N PHE A 68 -1.91 -2.17 -1.31
CA PHE A 68 -1.96 -1.65 -2.67
C PHE A 68 -1.28 -0.28 -2.75
N ARG A 69 -0.28 -0.21 -3.61
CA ARG A 69 0.35 1.04 -4.00
C ARG A 69 -0.45 1.67 -5.13
N THR A 70 -0.97 2.85 -4.87
CA THR A 70 -1.79 3.58 -5.85
C THR A 70 -0.98 3.91 -7.10
N TRP A 71 0.34 4.02 -6.97
CA TRP A 71 1.32 4.30 -8.02
C TRP A 71 1.86 3.06 -8.75
N ASP A 72 1.36 1.86 -8.42
CA ASP A 72 1.81 0.61 -9.04
C ASP A 72 1.53 0.68 -10.56
N PRO A 73 2.58 0.68 -11.41
CA PRO A 73 2.43 0.89 -12.84
C PRO A 73 1.76 -0.31 -13.54
N LEU A 74 1.81 -1.52 -12.97
CA LEU A 74 1.13 -2.71 -13.50
C LEU A 74 -0.35 -2.77 -13.14
N ARG A 75 -0.74 -2.19 -12.00
CA ARG A 75 -2.14 -2.16 -11.54
C ARG A 75 -2.86 -0.87 -11.91
N SER A 76 -2.14 0.24 -12.03
CA SER A 76 -2.64 1.45 -12.65
C SER A 76 -2.53 1.28 -14.17
N ARG A 77 -3.60 0.75 -14.78
CA ARG A 77 -3.78 0.70 -16.26
C ARG A 77 -3.60 2.08 -16.95
N LEU A 78 -3.47 3.12 -16.14
CA LEU A 78 -3.30 4.53 -16.44
C LEU A 78 -1.85 4.92 -16.80
N LEU A 79 -0.83 4.18 -16.33
CA LEU A 79 0.57 4.66 -16.35
C LEU A 79 1.46 4.04 -17.44
N LEU A 80 1.19 2.81 -17.91
CA LEU A 80 2.11 2.12 -18.82
C LEU A 80 1.60 2.03 -20.27
N ARG A 81 2.01 3.02 -21.08
CA ARG A 81 1.71 3.11 -22.52
C ARG A 81 2.48 2.11 -23.38
N ARG A 82 3.75 1.84 -23.08
CA ARG A 82 4.62 1.03 -23.94
C ARG A 82 4.56 -0.46 -23.57
N PRO A 83 4.31 -1.39 -24.51
CA PRO A 83 4.29 -2.82 -24.23
C PRO A 83 5.63 -3.28 -23.64
N LEU A 84 6.76 -2.77 -24.17
CA LEU A 84 8.09 -3.03 -23.63
C LEU A 84 8.26 -2.58 -22.17
N ALA A 85 7.74 -1.39 -21.80
CA ALA A 85 7.80 -0.93 -20.42
C ALA A 85 6.95 -1.80 -19.49
N ARG A 86 5.80 -2.33 -19.96
CA ARG A 86 5.00 -3.31 -19.21
C ARG A 86 5.74 -4.62 -19.02
N VAL A 87 6.35 -5.15 -20.08
CA VAL A 87 7.15 -6.37 -20.02
C VAL A 87 8.34 -6.18 -19.07
N ALA A 88 9.14 -5.13 -19.24
CA ALA A 88 10.27 -4.81 -18.38
C ALA A 88 9.87 -4.64 -16.90
N THR A 89 8.69 -4.05 -16.63
CA THR A 89 8.16 -3.92 -15.26
C THR A 89 7.71 -5.27 -14.70
N ARG A 90 7.12 -6.16 -15.53
CA ARG A 90 6.77 -7.53 -15.12
C ARG A 90 8.03 -8.35 -14.83
N LEU A 91 9.02 -8.32 -15.71
CA LEU A 91 10.30 -9.02 -15.52
C LEU A 91 11.00 -8.52 -14.25
N TYR A 92 11.06 -7.20 -14.06
CA TYR A 92 11.59 -6.62 -12.83
C TYR A 92 10.87 -7.13 -11.59
N LEU A 93 9.53 -7.07 -11.57
CA LEU A 93 8.75 -7.32 -10.36
C LEU A 93 8.50 -8.80 -10.06
N TYR A 94 8.39 -9.65 -11.08
CA TYR A 94 7.99 -11.05 -10.92
C TYR A 94 9.11 -12.05 -11.23
N ILE A 95 10.27 -11.58 -11.70
CA ILE A 95 11.44 -12.43 -11.89
C ILE A 95 12.60 -11.87 -11.07
N MET A 96 13.05 -10.65 -11.37
CA MET A 96 14.24 -10.09 -10.73
C MET A 96 14.03 -9.79 -9.25
N THR A 97 12.86 -9.26 -8.84
CA THR A 97 12.54 -9.02 -7.43
C THR A 97 12.50 -10.33 -6.62
N PRO A 98 11.76 -11.39 -7.01
CA PRO A 98 11.82 -12.68 -6.32
C PRO A 98 13.25 -13.22 -6.18
N MET A 99 14.01 -13.28 -7.27
CA MET A 99 15.40 -13.79 -7.24
C MET A 99 16.29 -12.97 -6.31
N ALA A 100 16.14 -11.64 -6.31
CA ALA A 100 16.87 -10.77 -5.41
C ALA A 100 16.52 -11.02 -3.93
N PHE A 101 15.23 -11.22 -3.61
CA PHE A 101 14.81 -11.53 -2.24
C PHE A 101 15.20 -12.93 -1.79
N LEU A 102 15.21 -13.93 -2.68
CA LEU A 102 15.79 -15.25 -2.40
C LEU A 102 17.29 -15.11 -2.03
N GLY A 103 18.06 -14.36 -2.82
CA GLY A 103 19.46 -14.08 -2.50
C GLY A 103 19.65 -13.29 -1.19
N CYS A 104 18.77 -12.33 -0.90
CA CYS A 104 18.80 -11.57 0.35
C CYS A 104 18.53 -12.45 1.58
N LEU A 105 17.58 -13.39 1.47
CA LEU A 105 17.28 -14.36 2.54
C LEU A 105 18.48 -15.28 2.76
N GLU A 106 19.04 -15.84 1.68
CA GLU A 106 20.20 -16.72 1.73
C GLU A 106 21.41 -16.05 2.37
N LEU A 107 21.77 -14.85 1.92
CA LEU A 107 22.87 -14.07 2.50
C LEU A 107 22.66 -13.76 3.98
N THR A 108 21.40 -13.55 4.38
CA THR A 108 21.09 -13.25 5.78
C THR A 108 21.19 -14.52 6.62
N ALA A 109 20.74 -15.67 6.12
CA ALA A 109 20.89 -16.95 6.78
C ALA A 109 22.38 -17.30 6.94
N ASP A 110 23.18 -17.18 5.88
CA ASP A 110 24.62 -17.48 5.89
C ASP A 110 25.42 -16.52 6.80
N ALA A 111 25.13 -15.22 6.72
CA ALA A 111 25.75 -14.23 7.60
C ALA A 111 25.34 -14.42 9.07
N ALA A 112 24.07 -14.76 9.34
CA ALA A 112 23.61 -15.03 10.70
C ALA A 112 24.23 -16.33 11.24
N SER A 113 24.29 -17.39 10.43
CA SER A 113 24.91 -18.66 10.80
C SER A 113 26.38 -18.47 11.14
N THR A 114 27.13 -17.75 10.30
CA THR A 114 28.54 -17.42 10.54
C THR A 114 28.71 -16.55 11.80
N ALA A 115 27.92 -15.48 11.94
CA ALA A 115 28.06 -14.56 13.07
C ALA A 115 27.66 -15.17 14.42
N LEU A 116 26.70 -16.09 14.41
CA LEU A 116 26.19 -16.75 15.62
C LEU A 116 26.83 -18.10 15.90
N GLN A 117 27.75 -18.57 15.04
CA GLN A 117 28.34 -19.91 15.09
C GLN A 117 27.26 -21.02 15.11
N PHE A 118 26.20 -20.82 14.34
CA PHE A 118 25.04 -21.72 14.30
C PHE A 118 25.24 -22.77 13.21
N ASN A 119 25.38 -24.04 13.61
CA ASN A 119 25.77 -25.14 12.70
C ASN A 119 24.64 -26.16 12.47
N GLN A 120 23.42 -25.87 12.91
CA GLN A 120 22.28 -26.77 12.74
C GLN A 120 21.49 -26.47 11.46
N SER A 121 20.90 -27.51 10.89
CA SER A 121 19.91 -27.42 9.82
C SER A 121 18.62 -28.09 10.28
N ASN A 122 17.49 -27.46 9.98
CA ASN A 122 16.15 -28.06 10.12
C ASN A 122 15.72 -28.83 8.86
N VAL A 123 16.57 -28.90 7.83
CA VAL A 123 16.28 -29.67 6.61
C VAL A 123 16.53 -31.15 6.87
N ALA A 124 15.58 -31.99 6.48
CA ALA A 124 15.71 -33.44 6.61
C ALA A 124 16.95 -33.97 5.87
N SER A 125 17.65 -34.94 6.47
CA SER A 125 18.80 -35.61 5.85
C SER A 125 18.44 -36.40 4.59
N HIS A 126 17.17 -36.80 4.47
CA HIS A 126 16.61 -37.45 3.29
C HIS A 126 15.40 -36.66 2.79
N VAL A 127 15.65 -35.81 1.80
CA VAL A 127 14.62 -34.98 1.18
C VAL A 127 13.61 -35.85 0.43
N SER A 128 12.33 -35.63 0.73
CA SER A 128 11.18 -36.29 0.13
C SER A 128 10.27 -35.27 -0.58
N TRP A 129 9.29 -35.75 -1.34
CA TRP A 129 8.27 -34.86 -1.93
C TRP A 129 7.40 -34.17 -0.87
N VAL A 130 7.30 -34.75 0.33
CA VAL A 130 6.53 -34.19 1.44
C VAL A 130 7.16 -32.89 1.93
N ASP A 131 8.49 -32.79 1.95
CA ASP A 131 9.21 -31.58 2.36
C ASP A 131 8.87 -30.40 1.44
N TYR A 132 8.82 -30.64 0.12
CA TYR A 132 8.37 -29.64 -0.85
C TYR A 132 6.88 -29.28 -0.69
N ALA A 133 6.04 -30.24 -0.29
CA ALA A 133 4.63 -29.95 0.00
C ALA A 133 4.48 -29.10 1.27
N VAL A 134 5.31 -29.33 2.28
CA VAL A 134 5.39 -28.50 3.49
C VAL A 134 5.84 -27.08 3.13
N SER A 135 6.83 -26.91 2.24
CA SER A 135 7.23 -25.58 1.74
C SER A 135 6.06 -24.78 1.13
N VAL A 136 5.14 -25.44 0.42
CA VAL A 136 3.94 -24.78 -0.14
C VAL A 136 3.02 -24.28 0.97
N VAL A 137 2.87 -25.06 2.04
CA VAL A 137 2.06 -24.71 3.21
C VAL A 137 2.73 -23.59 4.02
N ALA A 138 4.06 -23.61 4.18
CA ALA A 138 4.83 -22.57 4.87
C ALA A 138 4.60 -21.17 4.27
N GLY A 139 4.35 -21.09 2.95
CA GLY A 139 3.90 -19.86 2.31
C GLY A 139 2.64 -19.22 2.91
N LEU A 140 1.77 -19.99 3.56
CA LEU A 140 0.58 -19.49 4.25
C LEU A 140 0.89 -18.81 5.58
N GLU A 141 2.06 -19.06 6.18
CA GLU A 141 2.52 -18.39 7.41
C GLU A 141 2.62 -16.87 7.24
N GLU A 142 2.78 -16.41 6.00
CA GLU A 142 2.67 -15.00 5.64
C GLU A 142 1.32 -14.39 6.06
N MET A 143 0.24 -15.14 5.92
CA MET A 143 -1.08 -14.68 6.34
C MET A 143 -1.19 -14.61 7.86
N TRP A 144 -0.58 -15.55 8.58
CA TRP A 144 -0.46 -15.49 10.03
C TRP A 144 0.34 -14.25 10.47
N ARG A 145 1.53 -14.04 9.90
CA ARG A 145 2.41 -12.92 10.25
C ARG A 145 1.72 -11.57 10.04
N TRP A 146 1.03 -11.41 8.91
CA TRP A 146 0.26 -10.18 8.66
C TRP A 146 -0.97 -10.06 9.56
N SER A 147 -1.52 -11.15 10.06
CA SER A 147 -2.54 -11.13 11.11
C SER A 147 -1.98 -10.62 12.44
N CYS A 148 -0.76 -11.01 12.81
CA CYS A 148 -0.04 -10.45 13.97
C CYS A 148 0.16 -8.94 13.82
N VAL A 149 0.63 -8.48 12.65
CA VAL A 149 0.79 -7.05 12.35
C VAL A 149 -0.53 -6.30 12.51
N ILE A 150 -1.62 -6.82 11.94
CA ILE A 150 -2.96 -6.19 12.04
C ILE A 150 -3.43 -6.16 13.50
N ALA A 151 -3.27 -7.25 14.25
CA ALA A 151 -3.71 -7.35 15.64
C ALA A 151 -2.99 -6.32 16.52
N VAL A 152 -1.67 -6.19 16.40
CA VAL A 152 -0.89 -5.20 17.14
C VAL A 152 -1.32 -3.78 16.79
N ILE A 153 -1.47 -3.46 15.49
CA ILE A 153 -1.93 -2.13 15.05
C ILE A 153 -3.33 -1.82 15.60
N ALA A 154 -4.26 -2.78 15.53
CA ALA A 154 -5.62 -2.61 16.01
C ALA A 154 -5.67 -2.38 17.54
N LEU A 155 -4.86 -3.13 18.30
CA LEU A 155 -4.72 -2.95 19.75
C LEU A 155 -4.13 -1.59 20.09
N CYS A 156 -3.01 -1.22 19.47
CA CYS A 156 -2.39 0.09 19.67
C CYS A 156 -3.32 1.24 19.28
N ARG A 157 -4.13 1.09 18.23
CA ARG A 157 -5.17 2.06 17.85
C ARG A 157 -6.22 2.21 18.94
N ALA A 158 -6.64 1.10 19.56
CA ALA A 158 -7.63 1.10 20.62
C ALA A 158 -7.11 1.74 21.92
N VAL A 159 -5.82 1.57 22.23
CA VAL A 159 -5.16 2.12 23.42
C VAL A 159 -4.75 3.58 23.23
N LEU A 160 -4.13 3.91 22.09
CA LEU A 160 -3.56 5.23 21.80
C LEU A 160 -4.55 6.15 21.06
N ARG A 161 -5.87 5.98 21.25
CA ARG A 161 -6.93 6.72 20.51
C ARG A 161 -6.69 8.23 20.44
N ARG A 162 -6.27 8.84 21.54
CA ARG A 162 -6.02 10.29 21.66
C ARG A 162 -4.85 10.78 20.81
N TYR A 163 -3.83 9.94 20.60
CA TYR A 163 -2.60 10.31 19.89
C TYR A 163 -2.51 9.65 18.51
N TRP A 164 -3.50 8.85 18.14
CA TRP A 164 -3.46 8.01 16.95
C TRP A 164 -3.28 8.80 15.65
N ASP A 165 -3.78 10.02 15.59
CA ASP A 165 -3.67 10.85 14.38
C ASP A 165 -2.27 11.47 14.18
N ALA A 166 -1.40 11.39 15.19
CA ALA A 166 -0.02 11.83 15.04
C ALA A 166 0.78 10.89 14.13
N MET A 167 1.42 11.47 13.10
CA MET A 167 2.25 10.73 12.15
C MET A 167 3.33 9.86 12.84
N ALA A 168 4.03 10.43 13.82
CA ALA A 168 5.09 9.74 14.55
C ALA A 168 4.56 8.48 15.27
N VAL A 169 3.38 8.57 15.88
CA VAL A 169 2.74 7.43 16.57
C VAL A 169 2.42 6.31 15.59
N ARG A 170 1.80 6.61 14.44
CA ARG A 170 1.48 5.59 13.44
C ARG A 170 2.72 4.93 12.84
N VAL A 171 3.81 5.68 12.65
CA VAL A 171 5.10 5.12 12.19
C VAL A 171 5.70 4.21 13.26
N ALA A 172 5.74 4.65 14.52
CA ALA A 172 6.24 3.85 15.63
C ALA A 172 5.45 2.54 15.79
N VAL A 173 4.10 2.63 15.78
CA VAL A 173 3.22 1.45 15.87
C VAL A 173 3.44 0.49 14.70
N MET A 174 3.62 0.99 13.47
CA MET A 174 3.96 0.14 12.33
C MET A 174 5.29 -0.59 12.54
N ALA A 175 6.32 0.12 12.99
CA ALA A 175 7.64 -0.47 13.23
C ALA A 175 7.57 -1.55 14.33
N VAL A 176 6.87 -1.27 15.44
CA VAL A 176 6.63 -2.22 16.53
C VAL A 176 5.86 -3.44 16.04
N ALA A 177 4.78 -3.25 15.28
CA ALA A 177 3.98 -4.35 14.76
C ALA A 177 4.78 -5.29 13.85
N VAL A 178 5.62 -4.73 12.97
CA VAL A 178 6.52 -5.51 12.11
C VAL A 178 7.58 -6.24 12.95
N ALA A 179 8.23 -5.55 13.90
CA ALA A 179 9.25 -6.16 14.76
C ALA A 179 8.67 -7.31 15.61
N VAL A 180 7.53 -7.09 16.27
CA VAL A 180 6.85 -8.14 17.04
C VAL A 180 6.47 -9.34 16.16
N SER A 181 5.99 -9.09 14.94
CA SER A 181 5.66 -10.18 14.02
C SER A 181 6.90 -10.99 13.57
N ALA A 182 8.06 -10.34 13.44
CA ALA A 182 9.31 -10.98 13.08
C ALA A 182 9.86 -11.82 14.25
N LEU A 183 9.84 -11.28 15.47
CA LEU A 183 10.27 -12.00 16.67
C LEU A 183 9.37 -13.21 16.96
N ALA A 184 8.05 -13.06 16.78
CA ALA A 184 7.11 -14.16 16.91
C ALA A 184 7.33 -15.24 15.85
N PHE A 185 7.68 -14.84 14.61
CA PHE A 185 8.04 -15.78 13.55
C PHE A 185 9.28 -16.60 13.94
N GLY A 186 10.33 -15.94 14.43
CA GLY A 186 11.50 -16.65 14.98
C GLY A 186 11.14 -17.60 16.12
N SER A 187 10.21 -17.20 17.01
CA SER A 187 9.77 -18.06 18.12
C SER A 187 9.06 -19.32 17.64
N GLY A 188 8.36 -19.26 16.50
CA GLY A 188 7.70 -20.41 15.90
C GLY A 188 8.65 -21.53 15.47
N HIS A 189 9.91 -21.20 15.17
CA HIS A 189 10.92 -22.16 14.73
C HIS A 189 11.83 -22.65 15.86
N ILE A 190 11.68 -22.14 17.10
CA ILE A 190 12.56 -22.52 18.22
C ILE A 190 12.51 -24.03 18.50
N LEU A 191 11.31 -24.62 18.43
CA LEU A 191 11.10 -26.03 18.79
C LEU A 191 11.58 -27.00 17.70
N GLU A 192 11.92 -26.51 16.51
CA GLU A 192 12.54 -27.32 15.45
C GLU A 192 13.98 -27.72 15.82
N PHE A 193 14.60 -27.02 16.77
CA PHE A 193 15.99 -27.22 17.16
C PHE A 193 16.10 -27.73 18.60
N SER A 194 16.92 -28.76 18.79
CA SER A 194 17.21 -29.34 20.10
C SER A 194 18.25 -28.52 20.88
N HIS A 195 19.18 -27.86 20.18
CA HIS A 195 20.21 -27.00 20.76
C HIS A 195 20.28 -25.69 19.96
N GLU A 196 21.03 -24.68 20.45
CA GLU A 196 21.22 -23.39 19.76
C GLU A 196 19.90 -22.64 19.42
N ARG A 197 18.87 -22.85 20.25
CA ARG A 197 17.53 -22.28 20.09
C ARG A 197 17.50 -20.76 19.97
N LEU A 198 18.39 -20.06 20.69
CA LEU A 198 18.48 -18.60 20.65
C LEU A 198 19.04 -18.11 19.32
N GLN A 199 20.02 -18.83 18.77
CA GLN A 199 20.60 -18.53 17.47
C GLN A 199 19.58 -18.76 16.35
N ALA A 200 18.86 -19.89 16.38
CA ALA A 200 17.75 -20.15 15.48
C ALA A 200 16.69 -19.04 15.57
N TRP A 201 16.25 -18.69 16.78
CA TRP A 201 15.29 -17.61 17.01
C TRP A 201 15.71 -16.30 16.33
N TYR A 202 16.97 -15.89 16.49
CA TYR A 202 17.50 -14.68 15.88
C TYR A 202 17.50 -14.78 14.35
N MET A 203 18.04 -15.87 13.80
CA MET A 203 18.13 -16.09 12.36
C MET A 203 16.74 -16.02 11.70
N PHE A 204 15.78 -16.81 12.18
CA PHE A 204 14.43 -16.82 11.63
C PHE A 204 13.73 -15.47 11.82
N SER A 205 13.96 -14.77 12.94
CA SER A 205 13.45 -13.40 13.12
C SER A 205 13.96 -12.44 12.03
N CYS A 206 15.24 -12.52 11.66
CA CYS A 206 15.81 -11.72 10.57
C CYS A 206 15.19 -12.07 9.21
N LEU A 207 14.99 -13.36 8.91
CA LEU A 207 14.34 -13.81 7.67
C LEU A 207 12.88 -13.32 7.59
N GLY A 208 12.14 -13.44 8.70
CA GLY A 208 10.77 -12.94 8.81
C GLY A 208 10.67 -11.42 8.60
N LEU A 209 11.65 -10.66 9.10
CA LEU A 209 11.74 -9.22 8.89
C LEU A 209 11.97 -8.86 7.41
N ILE A 210 12.81 -9.62 6.70
CA ILE A 210 13.07 -9.42 5.26
C ILE A 210 11.80 -9.67 4.44
N LEU A 211 11.07 -10.75 4.71
CA LEU A 211 9.81 -11.05 4.03
C LEU A 211 8.73 -9.98 4.33
N ALA A 212 8.66 -9.49 5.57
CA ALA A 212 7.76 -8.38 5.93
C ALA A 212 8.13 -7.09 5.19
N ALA A 213 9.42 -6.75 5.13
CA ALA A 213 9.94 -5.64 4.36
C ALA A 213 9.62 -5.80 2.87
N MET A 214 9.75 -7.00 2.30
CA MET A 214 9.38 -7.30 0.92
C MET A 214 7.91 -6.97 0.65
N ALA A 215 7.00 -7.38 1.54
CA ALA A 215 5.56 -7.13 1.38
C ALA A 215 5.25 -5.63 1.42
N ILE A 216 5.90 -4.87 2.30
CA ILE A 216 5.79 -3.41 2.37
C ILE A 216 6.38 -2.75 1.12
N LEU A 217 7.56 -3.21 0.68
CA LEU A 217 8.34 -2.69 -0.45
C LEU A 217 7.71 -2.98 -1.81
N THR A 218 6.99 -4.08 -1.97
CA THR A 218 6.33 -4.47 -3.22
C THR A 218 4.83 -4.17 -3.22
N GLY A 219 4.20 -4.09 -2.04
CA GLY A 219 2.75 -3.96 -1.89
C GLY A 219 1.97 -5.21 -2.34
N ARG A 220 2.62 -6.39 -2.30
CA ARG A 220 2.15 -7.61 -2.98
C ARG A 220 2.35 -8.84 -2.09
N ILE A 221 1.41 -9.07 -1.18
CA ILE A 221 1.44 -10.22 -0.28
C ILE A 221 1.57 -11.58 -1.01
N LEU A 222 0.83 -11.81 -2.09
CA LEU A 222 0.95 -13.05 -2.87
C LEU A 222 2.35 -13.27 -3.46
N LEU A 223 3.07 -12.19 -3.81
CA LEU A 223 4.43 -12.31 -4.32
C LEU A 223 5.39 -12.75 -3.22
N VAL A 224 5.17 -12.25 -1.99
CA VAL A 224 5.96 -12.66 -0.82
C VAL A 224 5.67 -14.10 -0.45
N MET A 225 4.40 -14.52 -0.44
CA MET A 225 4.03 -15.92 -0.26
C MET A 225 4.75 -16.83 -1.26
N THR A 226 4.75 -16.46 -2.55
CA THR A 226 5.51 -17.21 -3.56
C THR A 226 7.00 -17.23 -3.28
N VAL A 227 7.61 -16.11 -2.86
CA VAL A 227 9.03 -16.09 -2.51
C VAL A 227 9.33 -16.94 -1.30
N HIS A 228 8.48 -16.94 -0.27
CA HIS A 228 8.63 -17.80 0.90
C HIS A 228 8.59 -19.28 0.52
N VAL A 229 7.56 -19.72 -0.22
CA VAL A 229 7.47 -21.11 -0.73
C VAL A 229 8.70 -21.49 -1.54
N LEU A 230 9.13 -20.61 -2.45
CA LEU A 230 10.30 -20.87 -3.29
C LEU A 230 11.60 -20.89 -2.48
N TYR A 231 11.70 -20.10 -1.42
CA TYR A 231 12.88 -20.06 -0.56
C TYR A 231 13.03 -21.39 0.20
N ASP A 232 11.97 -21.87 0.83
CA ASP A 232 12.02 -23.12 1.58
C ASP A 232 12.30 -24.31 0.65
N ALA A 233 11.66 -24.35 -0.52
CA ALA A 233 11.94 -25.34 -1.55
C ALA A 233 13.38 -25.23 -2.09
N TRP A 234 13.89 -24.00 -2.23
CA TRP A 234 15.25 -23.72 -2.67
C TRP A 234 16.27 -24.22 -1.65
N VAL A 235 16.12 -23.89 -0.37
CA VAL A 235 17.02 -24.35 0.71
C VAL A 235 16.97 -25.88 0.84
N THR A 236 15.78 -26.46 0.73
CA THR A 236 15.58 -27.93 0.72
C THR A 236 16.31 -28.60 -0.45
N TRP A 237 16.29 -27.99 -1.64
CA TRP A 237 17.04 -28.51 -2.78
C TRP A 237 18.55 -28.26 -2.61
N LEU A 238 18.95 -27.09 -2.13
CA LEU A 238 20.34 -26.68 -1.95
C LEU A 238 21.09 -27.60 -0.98
N SER A 239 20.41 -28.10 0.06
CA SER A 239 20.98 -29.06 1.02
C SER A 239 21.41 -30.38 0.39
N THR A 240 20.86 -30.74 -0.78
CA THR A 240 21.23 -31.95 -1.53
C THR A 240 22.42 -31.74 -2.48
N GLN A 241 22.83 -30.49 -2.68
CA GLN A 241 23.88 -30.14 -3.62
C GLN A 241 25.26 -30.11 -2.94
N PRO A 242 26.35 -30.34 -3.71
CA PRO A 242 27.70 -30.14 -3.18
C PRO A 242 27.92 -28.71 -2.70
N SER A 243 28.69 -28.53 -1.61
CA SER A 243 28.97 -27.21 -1.01
C SER A 243 29.56 -26.21 -2.03
N THR A 244 30.36 -26.66 -2.99
CA THR A 244 30.88 -25.82 -4.06
C THR A 244 29.78 -25.25 -4.95
N VAL A 245 28.78 -26.07 -5.30
CA VAL A 245 27.63 -25.66 -6.10
C VAL A 245 26.77 -24.69 -5.30
N ALA A 246 26.51 -25.00 -4.03
CA ALA A 246 25.75 -24.13 -3.15
C ALA A 246 26.39 -22.73 -3.03
N ASN A 247 27.69 -22.67 -2.75
CA ASN A 247 28.43 -21.41 -2.63
C ASN A 247 28.40 -20.57 -3.93
N LEU A 248 28.57 -21.21 -5.09
CA LEU A 248 28.50 -20.53 -6.39
C LEU A 248 27.10 -19.92 -6.64
N LEU A 249 26.05 -20.66 -6.30
CA LEU A 249 24.68 -20.18 -6.44
C LEU A 249 24.35 -19.05 -5.47
N THR A 250 24.84 -19.11 -4.23
CA THR A 250 24.71 -18.03 -3.25
C THR A 250 25.40 -16.75 -3.74
N LEU A 251 26.61 -16.84 -4.30
CA LEU A 251 27.30 -15.71 -4.93
C LEU A 251 26.54 -15.15 -6.13
N ALA A 252 25.96 -16.01 -6.97
CA ALA A 252 25.12 -15.58 -8.08
C ALA A 252 23.86 -14.84 -7.59
N ALA A 253 23.22 -15.33 -6.52
CA ALA A 253 22.06 -14.71 -5.91
C ALA A 253 22.39 -13.32 -5.32
N LEU A 254 23.57 -13.16 -4.71
CA LEU A 254 24.11 -11.86 -4.27
C LEU A 254 24.27 -10.89 -5.44
N ALA A 255 24.87 -11.33 -6.55
CA ALA A 255 25.04 -10.49 -7.74
C ALA A 255 23.68 -10.00 -8.28
N VAL A 256 22.67 -10.87 -8.30
CA VAL A 256 21.29 -10.51 -8.68
C VAL A 256 20.68 -9.52 -7.70
N PHE A 257 20.89 -9.72 -6.39
CA PHE A 257 20.41 -8.78 -5.37
C PHE A 257 21.03 -7.39 -5.50
N LEU A 258 22.35 -7.31 -5.71
CA LEU A 258 23.06 -6.04 -5.91
C LEU A 258 22.62 -5.34 -7.20
N LEU A 259 22.46 -6.10 -8.30
CA LEU A 259 21.90 -5.56 -9.54
C LEU A 259 20.49 -5.04 -9.31
N TRP A 260 19.66 -5.79 -8.59
CA TRP A 260 18.31 -5.36 -8.25
C TRP A 260 18.30 -4.08 -7.41
N LEU A 261 19.20 -3.97 -6.43
CA LEU A 261 19.34 -2.78 -5.59
C LEU A 261 19.80 -1.57 -6.41
N GLY A 262 20.80 -1.74 -7.28
CA GLY A 262 21.25 -0.70 -8.21
C GLY A 262 20.12 -0.22 -9.12
N VAL A 263 19.36 -1.17 -9.68
CA VAL A 263 18.17 -0.86 -10.48
C VAL A 263 17.11 -0.15 -9.62
N ALA A 264 16.86 -0.55 -8.38
CA ALA A 264 15.90 0.08 -7.48
C ALA A 264 16.31 1.53 -7.12
N LEU A 265 17.59 1.78 -6.91
CA LEU A 265 18.15 3.11 -6.60
C LEU A 265 18.11 4.05 -7.80
N LEU A 266 18.44 3.55 -8.99
CA LEU A 266 18.51 4.33 -10.24
C LEU A 266 17.12 4.55 -10.87
N ARG A 267 16.18 3.60 -10.75
CA ARG A 267 14.86 3.69 -11.39
C ARG A 267 13.93 4.70 -10.70
N ARG A 268 14.12 5.99 -10.99
CA ARG A 268 13.10 7.04 -10.78
C ARG A 268 11.84 6.82 -11.64
N GLN A 269 12.00 6.19 -12.81
CA GLN A 269 11.02 6.21 -13.91
C GLN A 269 9.97 5.09 -13.85
N PHE A 270 10.18 4.01 -13.09
CA PHE A 270 9.32 2.81 -13.12
C PHE A 270 8.39 2.66 -11.90
N GLY A 271 7.89 3.76 -11.35
CA GLY A 271 6.71 3.75 -10.47
C GLY A 271 6.93 3.43 -8.99
N PHE A 272 8.18 3.37 -8.50
CA PHE A 272 8.47 3.22 -7.06
C PHE A 272 8.62 4.55 -6.32
N ARG A 273 8.95 5.62 -7.04
CA ARG A 273 8.84 7.00 -6.54
C ARG A 273 7.53 7.59 -7.02
N ALA A 274 6.72 8.06 -6.06
CA ALA A 274 5.59 8.90 -6.40
C ALA A 274 6.14 10.15 -7.12
N PRO A 275 5.42 10.71 -8.11
CA PRO A 275 5.68 12.06 -8.59
C PRO A 275 5.81 12.98 -7.39
N ARG A 276 6.70 13.98 -7.51
CA ARG A 276 6.85 14.97 -6.44
C ARG A 276 5.47 15.59 -6.17
N PRO A 277 5.02 15.62 -4.91
CA PRO A 277 3.79 16.35 -4.60
C PRO A 277 4.03 17.81 -5.00
N VAL A 278 3.17 18.35 -5.85
CA VAL A 278 3.15 19.79 -6.10
C VAL A 278 2.63 20.43 -4.82
N GLY A 279 3.52 21.15 -4.14
CA GLY A 279 3.24 21.76 -2.84
C GLY A 279 2.46 23.04 -3.03
N VAL A 280 1.19 22.96 -3.40
CA VAL A 280 0.29 24.12 -3.34
C VAL A 280 -0.04 24.36 -1.87
N PRO A 281 0.32 25.53 -1.29
CA PRO A 281 -0.03 25.85 0.09
C PRO A 281 -1.54 25.84 0.25
N VAL A 282 -2.02 25.27 1.36
CA VAL A 282 -3.45 25.31 1.69
C VAL A 282 -3.75 26.70 2.23
N LYS A 283 -4.36 27.54 1.38
CA LYS A 283 -4.89 28.86 1.75
C LYS A 283 -6.40 28.79 1.60
N LEU A 284 -7.11 28.99 2.71
CA LEU A 284 -8.57 29.09 2.68
C LEU A 284 -8.99 30.47 2.19
N THR A 285 -9.98 30.50 1.31
CA THR A 285 -10.61 31.71 0.78
C THR A 285 -12.08 31.43 0.54
N GLU A 286 -12.90 32.47 0.50
CA GLU A 286 -14.29 32.35 0.08
C GLU A 286 -14.36 32.19 -1.44
N ALA A 287 -15.13 31.20 -1.87
CA ALA A 287 -15.42 30.97 -3.27
C ALA A 287 -16.19 32.16 -3.84
N ASN A 288 -15.66 32.70 -4.93
CA ASN A 288 -16.15 33.91 -5.58
C ASN A 288 -16.08 33.78 -7.11
N THR A 289 -16.51 34.81 -7.84
CA THR A 289 -16.56 34.82 -9.31
C THR A 289 -15.23 34.49 -9.97
N ARG A 290 -14.08 34.78 -9.32
CA ARG A 290 -12.74 34.41 -9.82
C ARG A 290 -12.61 32.91 -10.03
N HIS A 291 -13.17 32.10 -9.13
CA HIS A 291 -13.11 30.64 -9.21
C HIS A 291 -14.00 30.09 -10.32
N LEU A 292 -15.16 30.70 -10.54
CA LEU A 292 -16.07 30.33 -11.64
C LEU A 292 -15.42 30.63 -12.99
N LEU A 293 -14.88 31.84 -13.17
CA LEU A 293 -14.17 32.24 -14.39
C LEU A 293 -12.93 31.37 -14.64
N ALA A 294 -12.21 31.00 -13.57
CA ALA A 294 -11.09 30.09 -13.66
C ALA A 294 -11.55 28.72 -14.16
N PHE A 295 -12.63 28.17 -13.62
CA PHE A 295 -13.19 26.90 -14.10
C PHE A 295 -13.56 26.96 -15.59
N GLU A 296 -14.21 28.04 -16.05
CA GLU A 296 -14.59 28.19 -17.45
C GLU A 296 -13.37 28.25 -18.39
N ARG A 297 -12.36 29.05 -18.04
CA ARG A 297 -11.08 29.13 -18.77
C ARG A 297 -10.43 27.75 -18.90
N GLU A 298 -10.34 27.03 -17.79
CA GLU A 298 -9.70 25.71 -17.75
C GLU A 298 -10.53 24.64 -18.44
N ARG A 299 -11.87 24.72 -18.39
CA ARG A 299 -12.76 23.83 -19.13
C ARG A 299 -12.51 23.92 -20.62
N ASP A 300 -12.32 25.12 -21.16
CA ASP A 300 -12.07 25.32 -22.58
C ASP A 300 -10.68 24.80 -22.97
N GLN A 301 -9.67 25.05 -22.15
CA GLN A 301 -8.32 24.53 -22.33
C GLN A 301 -8.30 23.00 -22.33
N LEU A 302 -8.93 22.36 -21.35
CA LEU A 302 -9.02 20.90 -21.25
C LEU A 302 -9.88 20.30 -22.38
N SER A 303 -10.92 21.00 -22.84
CA SER A 303 -11.71 20.57 -24.00
C SER A 303 -10.84 20.49 -25.25
N ARG A 304 -9.93 21.46 -25.45
CA ARG A 304 -8.93 21.40 -26.53
C ARG A 304 -7.95 20.26 -26.37
N VAL A 305 -7.46 19.99 -25.16
CA VAL A 305 -6.57 18.83 -24.89
C VAL A 305 -7.25 17.53 -25.30
N PHE A 306 -8.53 17.36 -24.94
CA PHE A 306 -9.27 16.10 -25.13
C PHE A 306 -10.16 16.09 -26.37
N HIS A 307 -9.99 16.99 -27.33
CA HIS A 307 -10.88 17.14 -28.50
C HIS A 307 -11.02 15.85 -29.34
N ARG A 308 -9.99 14.99 -29.36
CA ARG A 308 -10.01 13.71 -30.10
C ARG A 308 -10.71 12.58 -29.34
N ARG A 309 -11.16 12.80 -28.10
CA ARG A 309 -11.85 11.79 -27.31
C ARG A 309 -13.32 11.73 -27.70
N VAL A 310 -13.78 10.55 -28.12
CA VAL A 310 -15.21 10.26 -28.36
C VAL A 310 -16.08 10.58 -27.14
N TYR A 311 -15.55 10.42 -25.94
CA TYR A 311 -16.24 10.79 -24.71
C TYR A 311 -15.28 11.54 -23.78
N CYS A 312 -15.61 12.80 -23.53
CA CYS A 312 -15.01 13.65 -22.52
C CYS A 312 -16.11 14.49 -21.86
N SER A 313 -16.23 14.41 -20.54
CA SER A 313 -17.10 15.31 -19.77
C SER A 313 -16.26 16.01 -18.71
N ILE A 314 -16.32 17.33 -18.69
CA ILE A 314 -15.59 18.17 -17.75
C ILE A 314 -16.59 18.78 -16.78
N ARG A 315 -16.30 18.68 -15.48
CA ARG A 315 -17.18 19.13 -14.38
C ARG A 315 -16.38 19.90 -13.33
N HIS A 316 -16.93 20.99 -12.84
CA HIS A 316 -16.44 21.64 -11.62
C HIS A 316 -16.89 20.81 -10.42
N ILE A 317 -15.97 20.48 -9.52
CA ILE A 317 -16.26 19.74 -8.30
C ILE A 317 -15.66 20.44 -7.08
N GLY A 318 -16.08 20.04 -5.88
CA GLY A 318 -15.54 20.58 -4.63
C GLY A 318 -16.25 21.85 -4.14
N SER A 319 -15.71 22.46 -3.08
CA SER A 319 -16.34 23.60 -2.38
C SER A 319 -16.42 24.86 -3.25
N THR A 320 -15.49 25.07 -4.17
CA THR A 320 -15.47 26.27 -5.05
C THR A 320 -16.60 26.29 -6.08
N THR A 321 -17.46 25.26 -6.12
CA THR A 321 -18.71 25.24 -6.89
C THR A 321 -19.86 26.00 -6.23
N ILE A 322 -19.71 26.38 -4.96
CA ILE A 322 -20.74 27.02 -4.14
C ILE A 322 -20.26 28.44 -3.83
N GLN A 323 -20.98 29.45 -4.30
CA GLN A 323 -20.62 30.84 -4.05
C GLN A 323 -20.65 31.15 -2.54
N GLY A 324 -19.61 31.82 -2.04
CA GLY A 324 -19.44 32.17 -0.63
C GLY A 324 -18.87 31.04 0.25
N ALA A 325 -18.78 29.81 -0.25
CA ALA A 325 -18.23 28.71 0.54
C ALA A 325 -16.73 28.88 0.79
N VAL A 326 -16.27 28.66 2.02
CA VAL A 326 -14.85 28.68 2.37
C VAL A 326 -14.19 27.45 1.77
N GLY A 327 -13.08 27.57 1.06
CA GLY A 327 -12.40 26.46 0.41
C GLY A 327 -10.92 26.74 0.14
N ASP A 328 -10.20 25.72 -0.31
CA ASP A 328 -8.84 25.92 -0.83
C ASP A 328 -8.92 26.91 -2.01
N ASP A 329 -7.98 27.85 -2.12
CA ASP A 329 -7.84 28.78 -3.25
C ASP A 329 -7.36 28.04 -4.53
N ALA A 330 -8.15 27.04 -4.92
CA ALA A 330 -7.91 26.09 -5.99
C ALA A 330 -9.23 25.61 -6.61
N VAL A 331 -9.27 25.53 -7.94
CA VAL A 331 -10.40 24.96 -8.67
C VAL A 331 -10.17 23.47 -8.89
N ASP A 332 -11.05 22.63 -8.34
CA ASP A 332 -11.04 21.20 -8.60
C ASP A 332 -11.91 20.86 -9.82
N ILE A 333 -11.28 20.26 -10.84
CA ILE A 333 -11.92 19.91 -12.11
C ILE A 333 -11.92 18.39 -12.29
N LEU A 334 -13.08 17.80 -12.56
CA LEU A 334 -13.22 16.39 -12.87
C LEU A 334 -13.38 16.19 -14.38
N VAL A 335 -12.37 15.56 -15.00
CA VAL A 335 -12.40 15.11 -16.39
C VAL A 335 -12.77 13.62 -16.43
N LEU A 336 -13.92 13.33 -17.02
CA LEU A 336 -14.46 11.97 -17.17
C LEU A 336 -14.18 11.45 -18.57
N LEU A 337 -13.41 10.37 -18.65
CA LEU A 337 -13.09 9.68 -19.89
C LEU A 337 -13.65 8.25 -19.88
N ARG A 338 -13.96 7.69 -21.06
CA ARG A 338 -14.32 6.26 -21.17
C ARG A 338 -13.18 5.36 -20.71
N ARG A 339 -11.95 5.71 -21.12
CA ARG A 339 -10.70 5.10 -20.67
C ARG A 339 -9.77 6.23 -20.20
N PRO A 340 -9.45 6.32 -18.90
CA PRO A 340 -8.59 7.38 -18.35
C PRO A 340 -7.10 7.20 -18.67
N VAL A 341 -6.76 6.52 -19.76
CA VAL A 341 -5.37 6.34 -20.22
C VAL A 341 -5.10 7.44 -21.22
N LEU A 342 -4.27 8.41 -20.84
CA LEU A 342 -3.93 9.55 -21.70
C LEU A 342 -3.18 9.08 -22.96
N HIS A 343 -3.25 9.81 -24.07
CA HIS A 343 -2.38 9.67 -25.27
C HIS A 343 -1.15 10.59 -25.18
N GLN A 344 -0.08 10.32 -25.97
CA GLN A 344 1.16 11.11 -25.90
C GLN A 344 0.90 12.60 -26.13
N ASP A 345 0.13 12.91 -27.15
CA ASP A 345 -0.25 14.28 -27.48
C ASP A 345 -0.97 14.94 -26.30
N GLU A 346 -1.97 14.28 -25.69
CA GLU A 346 -2.68 14.84 -24.52
C GLU A 346 -1.78 15.08 -23.32
N TRP A 347 -0.77 14.23 -23.12
CA TRP A 347 0.20 14.41 -22.03
C TRP A 347 1.06 15.64 -22.27
N ASN A 348 1.64 15.73 -23.47
CA ASN A 348 2.47 16.85 -23.87
C ASN A 348 1.66 18.15 -23.83
N GLU A 349 0.40 18.11 -24.27
CA GLU A 349 -0.51 19.25 -24.22
C GLU A 349 -0.82 19.66 -22.78
N LEU A 350 -1.07 18.72 -21.86
CA LEU A 350 -1.24 19.06 -20.44
C LEU A 350 0.02 19.71 -19.84
N GLU A 351 1.20 19.18 -20.15
CA GLU A 351 2.47 19.77 -19.69
C GLU A 351 2.70 21.16 -20.30
N ARG A 352 2.40 21.34 -21.59
CA ARG A 352 2.47 22.62 -22.29
C ARG A 352 1.48 23.65 -21.73
N CYS A 353 0.35 23.18 -21.24
CA CYS A 353 -0.65 23.98 -20.53
C CYS A 353 -0.24 24.34 -19.08
N GLY A 354 0.96 23.92 -18.64
CA GLY A 354 1.49 24.21 -17.31
C GLY A 354 1.08 23.21 -16.22
N TYR A 355 0.33 22.16 -16.57
CA TYR A 355 -0.05 21.16 -15.58
C TYR A 355 1.10 20.20 -15.27
N ARG A 356 1.32 19.96 -13.98
CA ARG A 356 2.30 18.99 -13.48
C ARG A 356 1.62 17.71 -13.04
N PHE A 357 2.11 16.59 -13.55
CA PHE A 357 1.57 15.28 -13.21
C PHE A 357 1.85 14.91 -11.75
N CYS A 358 0.78 14.71 -10.99
CA CYS A 358 0.79 14.32 -9.57
C CYS A 358 0.21 12.91 -9.39
N GLY A 359 0.41 12.05 -10.39
CA GLY A 359 -0.33 10.81 -10.68
C GLY A 359 -1.62 10.57 -9.95
N ASN A 360 -1.78 9.84 -8.84
CA ASN A 360 -3.13 9.66 -8.28
C ASN A 360 -3.35 10.16 -6.85
N ALA A 361 -2.34 10.80 -6.27
CA ALA A 361 -2.38 11.36 -4.92
C ALA A 361 -3.01 10.38 -3.90
N GLY A 362 -2.60 9.11 -3.95
CA GLY A 362 -3.06 8.10 -2.99
C GLY A 362 -4.48 7.55 -3.23
N VAL A 363 -5.19 8.00 -4.27
CA VAL A 363 -6.60 7.62 -4.51
C VAL A 363 -6.74 6.76 -5.76
N LYS A 364 -7.24 5.55 -5.59
CA LYS A 364 -7.45 4.61 -6.70
C LYS A 364 -8.51 5.12 -7.67
N GLY A 365 -8.20 5.06 -8.98
CA GLY A 365 -9.16 5.32 -10.05
C GLY A 365 -9.19 6.76 -10.56
N ARG A 366 -8.24 7.61 -10.15
CA ARG A 366 -8.01 8.93 -10.73
C ARG A 366 -6.57 9.11 -11.17
N LEU A 367 -6.34 10.05 -12.07
CA LEU A 367 -5.09 10.78 -12.25
C LEU A 367 -5.29 12.22 -11.76
N VAL A 368 -4.23 12.87 -11.30
CA VAL A 368 -4.20 14.19 -10.69
C VAL A 368 -3.10 14.95 -11.40
N TRP A 369 -3.47 16.12 -11.89
CA TRP A 369 -2.61 17.10 -12.52
C TRP A 369 -2.84 18.42 -11.83
N ILE A 370 -1.77 19.13 -11.50
CA ILE A 370 -1.85 20.38 -10.74
C ILE A 370 -1.16 21.48 -11.54
N ARG A 371 -1.86 22.60 -11.74
CA ARG A 371 -1.24 23.86 -12.11
C ARG A 371 -1.18 24.76 -10.88
N GLU A 372 0.01 25.29 -10.61
CA GLU A 372 0.24 26.25 -9.52
C GLU A 372 -0.57 27.54 -9.77
N PRO A 373 -0.89 28.33 -8.73
CA PRO A 373 -1.61 29.59 -8.92
C PRO A 373 -0.78 30.60 -9.71
N GLU A 374 -1.45 31.44 -10.49
CA GLU A 374 -0.89 32.63 -11.14
C GLU A 374 -1.36 33.87 -10.34
N ASP A 375 -0.73 35.04 -10.51
CA ASP A 375 -1.06 36.24 -9.72
C ASP A 375 -2.57 36.55 -9.67
N THR A 376 -3.25 36.39 -10.81
CA THR A 376 -4.69 36.66 -10.96
C THR A 376 -5.55 35.40 -10.82
N TRP A 377 -4.99 34.19 -10.94
CA TRP A 377 -5.77 32.95 -11.09
C TRP A 377 -5.46 31.93 -9.99
N PRO A 378 -6.49 31.29 -9.39
CA PRO A 378 -6.28 30.27 -8.38
C PRO A 378 -5.53 29.06 -8.94
N ALA A 379 -5.03 28.20 -8.06
CA ALA A 379 -4.47 26.92 -8.47
C ALA A 379 -5.53 26.05 -9.17
N VAL A 380 -5.11 25.09 -9.99
CA VAL A 380 -6.03 24.20 -10.70
C VAL A 380 -5.67 22.75 -10.43
N HIS A 381 -6.63 21.99 -9.92
CA HIS A 381 -6.50 20.56 -9.65
C HIS A 381 -7.36 19.77 -10.63
N VAL A 382 -6.73 19.17 -11.64
CA VAL A 382 -7.42 18.35 -12.64
C VAL A 382 -7.38 16.89 -12.23
N HIS A 383 -8.56 16.33 -11.97
CA HIS A 383 -8.81 14.93 -11.65
C HIS A 383 -9.32 14.20 -12.89
N ILE A 384 -8.52 13.33 -13.50
CA ILE A 384 -8.92 12.55 -14.68
C ILE A 384 -9.33 11.15 -14.23
N ALA A 385 -10.57 10.75 -14.49
CA ALA A 385 -11.12 9.49 -14.02
C ALA A 385 -11.92 8.75 -15.08
N LYS A 386 -12.08 7.43 -14.89
CA LYS A 386 -13.02 6.66 -15.71
C LYS A 386 -14.44 7.09 -15.36
N SER A 387 -15.23 7.43 -16.38
CA SER A 387 -16.65 7.72 -16.21
C SER A 387 -17.38 6.57 -15.49
N GLY A 388 -18.16 6.94 -14.48
CA GLY A 388 -18.92 6.00 -13.66
C GLY A 388 -18.07 5.10 -12.76
N ASN A 389 -16.76 5.31 -12.56
CA ASN A 389 -16.02 4.54 -11.56
C ASN A 389 -16.34 4.99 -10.12
N ARG A 390 -15.87 4.24 -9.11
CA ARG A 390 -16.12 4.55 -7.68
C ARG A 390 -15.71 5.98 -7.31
N TYR A 391 -14.55 6.44 -7.79
CA TYR A 391 -14.03 7.77 -7.47
C TYR A 391 -14.91 8.88 -8.06
N SER A 392 -15.17 8.84 -9.37
CA SER A 392 -15.95 9.86 -10.07
C SER A 392 -17.36 9.99 -9.50
N ARG A 393 -18.05 8.87 -9.26
CA ARG A 393 -19.38 8.89 -8.62
C ARG A 393 -19.33 9.51 -7.23
N ALA A 394 -18.33 9.17 -6.42
CA ALA A 394 -18.19 9.73 -5.08
C ALA A 394 -17.82 11.22 -5.10
N ALA A 395 -17.01 11.68 -6.07
CA ALA A 395 -16.66 13.08 -6.23
C ALA A 395 -17.88 13.94 -6.60
N LEU A 396 -18.65 13.49 -7.59
CA LEU A 396 -19.88 14.15 -8.01
C LEU A 396 -20.92 14.17 -6.88
N ALA A 397 -21.16 13.02 -6.25
CA ALA A 397 -22.12 12.92 -5.15
C ALA A 397 -21.75 13.87 -3.99
N ARG A 398 -20.48 13.91 -3.59
CA ARG A 398 -19.99 14.86 -2.55
C ARG A 398 -20.24 16.31 -2.92
N THR A 399 -19.99 16.69 -4.16
CA THR A 399 -20.22 18.07 -4.62
C THR A 399 -21.71 18.40 -4.55
N GLN A 400 -22.57 17.52 -5.06
CA GLN A 400 -24.03 17.72 -5.01
C GLN A 400 -24.56 17.80 -3.57
N PHE A 401 -24.07 16.95 -2.68
CA PHE A 401 -24.48 16.97 -1.27
C PHE A 401 -24.09 18.27 -0.58
N LEU A 402 -22.87 18.76 -0.79
CA LEU A 402 -22.44 20.05 -0.26
C LEU A 402 -23.25 21.24 -0.81
N GLN A 403 -23.73 21.13 -2.06
CA GLN A 403 -24.58 22.15 -2.68
C GLN A 403 -25.99 22.19 -2.09
N VAL A 404 -26.51 21.05 -1.63
CA VAL A 404 -27.90 20.91 -1.16
C VAL A 404 -28.00 21.05 0.37
N GLU A 405 -27.00 20.56 1.12
CA GLU A 405 -27.09 20.40 2.57
C GLU A 405 -26.20 21.42 3.29
N THR A 406 -26.79 22.56 3.65
CA THR A 406 -26.08 23.71 4.26
C THR A 406 -25.37 23.35 5.57
N GLU A 407 -25.96 22.49 6.41
CA GLU A 407 -25.33 22.05 7.66
C GLU A 407 -24.06 21.24 7.38
N ALA A 408 -24.11 20.32 6.42
CA ALA A 408 -22.94 19.54 6.02
C ALA A 408 -21.83 20.40 5.40
N LEU A 409 -22.18 21.49 4.71
CA LEU A 409 -21.23 22.46 4.20
C LEU A 409 -20.53 23.22 5.34
N ARG A 410 -21.29 23.70 6.33
CA ARG A 410 -20.73 24.40 7.50
C ARG A 410 -19.80 23.50 8.31
N ASP A 411 -20.22 22.26 8.57
CA ASP A 411 -19.38 21.28 9.26
C ASP A 411 -18.08 21.02 8.50
N TRP A 412 -18.16 20.91 7.17
CA TRP A 412 -17.00 20.73 6.32
C TRP A 412 -16.05 21.94 6.35
N GLU A 413 -16.59 23.15 6.36
CA GLU A 413 -15.81 24.40 6.44
C GLU A 413 -15.09 24.54 7.77
N ALA A 414 -15.81 24.37 8.89
CA ALA A 414 -15.24 24.40 10.23
C ALA A 414 -14.11 23.37 10.38
N GLN A 415 -14.25 22.20 9.76
CA GLN A 415 -13.24 21.17 9.84
C GLN A 415 -11.98 21.52 9.03
N LYS A 416 -12.11 22.15 7.86
CA LYS A 416 -10.97 22.66 7.08
C LYS A 416 -10.21 23.74 7.85
N GLU A 417 -10.93 24.66 8.47
CA GLU A 417 -10.34 25.71 9.31
C GLU A 417 -9.54 25.09 10.45
N THR A 418 -10.15 24.14 11.17
CA THR A 418 -9.48 23.40 12.25
C THR A 418 -8.16 22.78 11.78
N TRP A 419 -8.14 22.15 10.61
CA TRP A 419 -6.91 21.55 10.06
C TRP A 419 -5.86 22.58 9.65
N VAL A 420 -6.27 23.69 9.03
CA VAL A 420 -5.33 24.75 8.62
C VAL A 420 -4.72 25.45 9.84
N HIS A 421 -5.51 25.65 10.90
CA HIS A 421 -5.01 26.16 12.18
C HIS A 421 -4.08 25.15 12.88
N ALA A 422 -4.46 23.88 12.94
CA ALA A 422 -3.69 22.86 13.66
C ALA A 422 -2.38 22.44 12.97
N PHE A 423 -2.34 22.38 11.63
CA PHE A 423 -1.20 21.81 10.90
C PHE A 423 -0.27 22.82 10.22
N HIS A 424 -0.61 24.12 10.32
CA HIS A 424 -0.01 25.24 9.59
C HIS A 424 0.00 25.05 8.05
N ARG A 425 0.04 26.16 7.29
CA ARG A 425 -0.05 26.20 5.81
C ARG A 425 0.95 25.28 5.07
N ARG A 426 1.98 24.76 5.75
CA ARG A 426 3.08 23.97 5.17
C ARG A 426 2.85 22.45 5.18
N THR A 427 1.91 21.91 5.97
CA THR A 427 1.72 20.45 6.09
C THR A 427 0.54 19.92 5.26
N VAL A 428 0.60 20.08 3.93
CA VAL A 428 -0.44 19.65 2.97
C VAL A 428 -0.85 18.17 3.16
N GLY A 429 0.09 17.32 3.57
CA GLY A 429 -0.18 15.89 3.79
C GLY A 429 -1.17 15.60 4.92
N MET A 430 -1.09 16.35 6.04
CA MET A 430 -2.01 16.21 7.18
C MET A 430 -3.41 16.67 6.79
N TYR A 431 -3.51 17.80 6.07
CA TYR A 431 -4.77 18.32 5.55
C TYR A 431 -5.46 17.31 4.61
N ILE A 432 -4.72 16.72 3.66
CA ILE A 432 -5.27 15.70 2.75
C ILE A 432 -5.78 14.45 3.51
N GLU A 433 -5.06 13.99 4.53
CA GLU A 433 -5.49 12.85 5.34
C GLU A 433 -6.73 13.19 6.18
N GLY A 434 -6.80 14.39 6.75
CA GLY A 434 -8.00 14.92 7.43
C GLY A 434 -9.22 14.85 6.52
N LYS A 435 -9.12 15.40 5.29
CA LYS A 435 -10.19 15.33 4.26
C LYS A 435 -10.63 13.88 4.03
N ARG A 436 -9.68 12.95 3.96
CA ARG A 436 -9.97 11.52 3.71
C ARG A 436 -10.76 10.89 4.85
N THR A 437 -10.36 11.15 6.10
CA THR A 437 -11.02 10.63 7.30
C THR A 437 -12.44 11.19 7.43
N PHE A 438 -12.63 12.48 7.17
CA PHE A 438 -13.95 13.10 7.21
C PHE A 438 -14.89 12.58 6.12
N TYR A 439 -14.42 12.42 4.88
CA TYR A 439 -15.24 11.80 3.83
C TYR A 439 -15.63 10.35 4.15
N ALA A 440 -14.81 9.62 4.89
CA ALA A 440 -15.14 8.27 5.34
C ALA A 440 -16.26 8.27 6.40
N SER A 441 -16.34 9.30 7.26
CA SER A 441 -17.42 9.42 8.25
C SER A 441 -18.78 9.62 7.58
N TRP A 442 -18.83 10.46 6.52
CA TRP A 442 -20.04 10.63 5.74
C TRP A 442 -20.47 9.33 5.06
N GLY A 443 -19.52 8.47 4.66
CA GLY A 443 -19.75 7.13 4.10
C GLY A 443 -20.85 6.31 4.79
N ARG A 444 -20.99 6.49 6.10
CA ARG A 444 -22.02 5.84 6.93
C ARG A 444 -23.39 6.54 6.86
N HIS A 445 -23.42 7.87 6.69
CA HIS A 445 -24.63 8.68 6.50
C HIS A 445 -25.21 8.60 5.07
N TRP A 446 -24.40 8.40 4.03
CA TRP A 446 -24.89 8.28 2.65
C TRP A 446 -25.80 7.07 2.42
N ILE A 447 -25.64 6.00 3.20
CA ILE A 447 -26.41 4.75 3.04
C ILE A 447 -27.83 4.91 3.60
N THR A 448 -28.01 5.71 4.65
CA THR A 448 -29.31 5.88 5.31
C THR A 448 -30.25 6.83 4.57
N ARG A 449 -29.72 7.83 3.84
CA ARG A 449 -30.56 8.81 3.11
C ARG A 449 -30.87 8.46 1.66
N ARG A 450 -30.15 7.53 1.01
CA ARG A 450 -30.42 7.15 -0.40
C ARG A 450 -31.69 6.30 -0.60
N TRP A 451 -32.37 5.95 0.48
CA TRP A 451 -33.63 5.19 0.53
C TRP A 451 -34.83 6.04 1.02
N ARG A 452 -34.69 7.36 1.02
CA ARG A 452 -35.80 8.32 1.09
C ARG A 452 -35.67 9.23 -0.12
#